data_AF-N9MU25-F1
#
_entry.id   AF-N9MU25-F1
#
_cell.length_a   1.000
_cell.length_b   1.000
_cell.length_c   1.000
_cell.angle_alpha   90.00
_cell.angle_beta   90.00
_cell.angle_gamma   90.00
#
_symmetry.space_group_name_H-M   'P 1'
#
loop_
_entity.id
_entity.type
_entity.pdbx_description
1 polymer ?
#
loop_
_entity_poly.entity_id
_entity_poly.type
_entity_poly.pdbx_seq_one_letter_code
_entity_poly.pdbx_strand_id
1 'polypeptide(L)'
;MKYLDSKKLSDAQFKRYTSISRSTFSLMVEQMHMQIPSKGRPAKLCLEDQVFLCLSYWREYKTLFHVATSYGVSESTASRIVRQVEDTLS
;
A
#
# COMPACT_ATOMS: atom_id res chain seq x y z
N MET A 1 6.71 0.78 -7.07
CA MET A 1 7.69 1.69 -6.44
C MET A 1 7.58 1.49 -4.94
N LYS A 2 8.68 1.41 -4.17
CA LYS A 2 8.58 1.26 -2.71
C LYS A 2 8.31 2.61 -2.05
N TYR A 3 7.69 2.61 -0.87
CA TYR A 3 7.35 3.81 -0.12
C TYR A 3 8.58 4.69 0.16
N LEU A 4 9.73 4.07 0.45
CA LEU A 4 11.01 4.77 0.68
C LEU A 4 11.43 5.63 -0.53
N ASP A 5 11.16 5.16 -1.75
CA ASP A 5 11.46 5.93 -2.96
C ASP A 5 10.45 7.07 -3.14
N SER A 6 9.21 6.89 -2.67
CA SER A 6 8.15 7.91 -2.73
C SER A 6 8.43 9.12 -1.82
N LYS A 7 9.24 8.95 -0.77
CA LYS A 7 9.70 10.06 0.09
C LYS A 7 10.59 11.06 -0.64
N LYS A 8 11.24 10.66 -1.73
CA LYS A 8 12.10 11.54 -2.56
C LYS A 8 11.31 12.35 -3.60
N LEU A 9 10.04 12.03 -3.80
CA LEU A 9 9.18 12.73 -4.77
C LEU A 9 8.64 14.04 -4.19
N SER A 10 8.50 15.07 -5.02
CA SER A 10 7.69 16.24 -4.69
C SER A 10 6.20 15.87 -4.56
N ASP A 11 5.40 16.69 -3.90
CA ASP A 11 3.97 16.43 -3.69
C ASP A 11 3.19 16.29 -5.00
N ALA A 12 3.56 17.06 -6.02
CA ALA A 12 2.98 16.96 -7.36
C ALA A 12 3.31 15.62 -8.02
N GLN A 13 4.55 15.13 -7.90
CA GLN A 13 4.96 13.83 -8.42
C GLN A 13 4.31 12.68 -7.65
N PHE A 14 4.22 12.80 -6.32
CA PHE A 14 3.52 11.84 -5.48
C PHE A 14 2.06 11.70 -5.92
N LYS A 15 1.34 12.83 -6.01
CA LYS A 15 -0.05 12.84 -6.47
C LYS A 15 -0.20 12.29 -7.89
N ARG A 16 0.75 12.57 -8.78
CA ARG A 16 0.77 11.99 -10.12
C ARG A 16 1.02 10.48 -10.12
N TYR A 17 1.69 9.92 -9.10
CA TYR A 17 1.98 8.50 -9.02
C TYR A 17 0.88 7.70 -8.31
N THR A 18 0.37 8.20 -7.18
CA THR A 18 -0.62 7.52 -6.33
C THR A 18 -2.06 7.97 -6.57
N SER A 19 -2.27 9.02 -7.37
CA SER A 19 -3.56 9.69 -7.59
C SER A 19 -4.15 10.41 -6.37
N ILE A 20 -3.50 10.32 -5.20
CA ILE A 20 -3.99 10.91 -3.95
C ILE A 20 -2.97 11.89 -3.36
N SER A 21 -3.45 12.78 -2.48
CA SER A 21 -2.56 13.68 -1.74
C SER A 21 -1.76 12.92 -0.67
N ARG A 22 -0.61 13.45 -0.27
CA ARG A 22 0.16 12.91 0.88
C ARG A 22 -0.67 12.91 2.17
N SER A 23 -1.51 13.93 2.37
CA SER A 23 -2.38 14.04 3.54
C SER A 23 -3.38 12.88 3.58
N THR A 24 -4.04 12.58 2.46
CA THR A 24 -4.95 11.43 2.33
C THR A 24 -4.21 10.12 2.57
N PHE A 25 -3.02 9.97 1.99
CA PHE A 25 -2.20 8.77 2.21
C PHE A 25 -1.85 8.59 3.69
N SER A 26 -1.47 9.66 4.39
CA SER A 26 -1.17 9.62 5.83
C SER A 26 -2.38 9.14 6.63
N LEU A 27 -3.57 9.66 6.32
CA LEU A 27 -4.81 9.23 6.98
C LEU A 27 -5.10 7.75 6.75
N MET A 28 -4.91 7.23 5.53
CA MET A 28 -5.10 5.80 5.24
C MET A 28 -4.14 4.92 6.05
N VAL A 29 -2.88 5.33 6.17
CA VAL A 29 -1.86 4.63 6.97
C VAL A 29 -2.21 4.68 8.47
N GLU A 30 -2.68 5.82 8.98
CA GLU A 30 -3.13 5.91 10.37
C GLU A 30 -4.33 4.99 10.65
N GLN A 31 -5.32 4.93 9.76
CA GLN A 31 -6.46 4.01 9.90
C GLN A 31 -6.02 2.55 9.92
N MET A 32 -5.07 2.18 9.05
CA MET A 32 -4.44 0.86 9.07
C MET A 32 -3.74 0.58 10.41
N HIS A 33 -3.02 1.55 10.97
CA HIS A 33 -2.38 1.39 12.28
C HIS A 33 -3.38 1.18 13.43
N MET A 34 -4.57 1.79 13.34
CA MET A 34 -5.61 1.65 14.37
C MET A 34 -6.32 0.30 14.30
N GLN A 35 -6.58 -0.20 13.08
CA GLN A 35 -7.32 -1.46 12.90
C GLN A 35 -6.44 -2.70 12.95
N ILE A 36 -5.15 -2.61 12.65
CA ILE A 36 -4.25 -3.76 12.62
C ILE A 36 -3.65 -3.95 14.01
N PRO A 37 -4.05 -4.98 14.77
CA PRO A 37 -3.44 -5.24 16.06
C PRO A 37 -1.95 -5.56 15.88
N SER A 38 -1.09 -4.89 16.66
CA SER A 38 0.36 -5.16 16.68
C SER A 38 0.72 -6.57 17.17
N LYS A 39 -0.26 -7.41 17.54
CA LYS A 39 -0.08 -8.79 17.99
C LYS A 39 -0.07 -9.75 16.80
N GLY A 40 1.12 -10.23 16.43
CA GLY A 40 1.29 -11.29 15.44
C GLY A 40 2.70 -11.34 14.85
N ARG A 41 2.88 -12.16 13.81
CA ARG A 41 4.13 -12.15 13.03
C ARG A 41 4.23 -10.81 12.29
N PRO A 42 5.36 -10.09 12.39
CA PRO A 42 5.53 -8.84 11.66
C PRO A 42 5.39 -9.11 10.16
N ALA A 43 4.57 -8.30 9.49
CA ALA A 43 4.42 -8.38 8.05
C ALA A 43 5.76 -8.09 7.37
N LYS A 44 6.05 -8.79 6.27
CA LYS A 44 7.28 -8.59 5.49
C LYS A 44 7.36 -7.17 4.87
N LEU A 45 6.21 -6.52 4.71
CA LEU A 45 6.06 -5.16 4.19
C LEU A 45 5.55 -4.24 5.29
N CYS A 46 6.10 -3.02 5.35
CA CYS A 46 5.57 -1.95 6.20
C CYS A 46 4.14 -1.59 5.80
N LEU A 47 3.35 -1.02 6.71
CA LEU A 47 1.96 -0.64 6.40
C LEU A 47 1.87 0.36 5.26
N GLU A 48 2.83 1.27 5.16
CA GLU A 48 2.91 2.24 4.06
C GLU A 48 3.11 1.55 2.72
N ASP A 49 3.98 0.52 2.66
CA ASP A 49 4.18 -0.28 1.45
C ASP A 49 2.94 -1.12 1.10
N GLN A 50 2.17 -1.56 2.11
CA GLN A 50 0.91 -2.28 1.90
C GLN A 50 -0.17 -1.38 1.28
N VAL A 51 -0.33 -0.15 1.78
CA VAL A 51 -1.22 0.85 1.17
C VAL A 51 -0.75 1.21 -0.24
N PHE A 52 0.56 1.36 -0.45
CA PHE A 52 1.13 1.59 -1.79
C PHE A 52 0.88 0.45 -2.76
N LEU A 53 0.96 -0.80 -2.29
CA LEU A 53 0.66 -1.98 -3.07
C LEU A 53 -0.80 -1.96 -3.56
N CYS A 54 -1.73 -1.66 -2.66
CA CYS A 54 -3.15 -1.54 -2.98
C CYS A 54 -3.43 -0.41 -3.99
N LEU A 55 -2.87 0.79 -3.77
CA LEU A 55 -2.99 1.90 -4.72
C LEU A 55 -2.40 1.57 -6.09
N SER A 56 -1.29 0.84 -6.13
CA SER A 56 -0.67 0.39 -7.39
C SER A 56 -1.59 -0.58 -8.14
N TYR A 57 -2.26 -1.47 -7.41
CA TYR A 57 -3.21 -2.43 -7.95
C TYR A 57 -4.44 -1.72 -8.55
N TRP A 58 -5.09 -0.81 -7.80
CA TRP A 58 -6.25 -0.07 -8.29
C TRP A 58 -5.96 0.83 -9.50
N ARG A 59 -4.75 1.40 -9.56
CA ARG A 59 -4.39 2.36 -10.61
C ARG A 59 -3.98 1.69 -11.92
N GLU A 60 -3.10 0.69 -11.83
CA GLU A 60 -2.44 0.14 -13.03
C GLU A 60 -3.20 -1.05 -13.64
N TYR A 61 -4.30 -1.50 -13.03
CA TYR A 61 -5.04 -2.72 -13.39
C TYR A 61 -4.12 -3.95 -13.60
N LYS A 62 -2.93 -3.93 -12.97
CA LYS A 62 -1.95 -5.01 -13.08
C LYS A 62 -2.44 -6.20 -12.27
N THR A 63 -2.14 -7.39 -12.77
CA THR A 63 -2.44 -8.62 -12.03
C THR A 63 -1.75 -8.60 -10.67
N LEU A 64 -2.40 -9.20 -9.66
CA LEU A 64 -1.81 -9.33 -8.32
C LEU A 64 -0.45 -10.02 -8.38
N PHE A 65 -0.25 -10.96 -9.30
CA PHE A 65 1.06 -11.58 -9.57
C PHE A 65 2.17 -10.57 -9.91
N HIS A 66 1.92 -9.64 -10.83
CA HIS A 66 2.91 -8.62 -11.21
C HIS A 66 3.20 -7.63 -10.08
N VAL A 67 2.14 -7.22 -9.36
CA VAL A 67 2.26 -6.34 -8.21
C VAL A 67 3.06 -7.05 -7.11
N ALA A 68 2.66 -8.25 -6.71
CA ALA A 68 3.33 -9.06 -5.70
C ALA A 68 4.82 -9.28 -5.99
N THR A 69 5.15 -9.59 -7.26
CA THR A 69 6.53 -9.76 -7.72
C THR A 69 7.36 -8.49 -7.55
N SER A 70 6.78 -7.32 -7.87
CA SER A 70 7.45 -6.02 -7.70
C SER A 70 7.77 -5.68 -6.23
N TYR A 71 6.97 -6.19 -5.30
CA TYR A 71 7.16 -6.01 -3.85
C TYR A 71 7.86 -7.22 -3.17
N GLY A 72 8.20 -8.28 -3.91
CA GLY A 72 8.89 -9.46 -3.38
C GLY A 72 8.05 -10.30 -2.40
N VAL A 73 6.72 -10.30 -2.59
CA VAL A 73 5.76 -11.10 -1.81
C VAL A 73 5.04 -12.11 -2.72
N SER A 74 4.39 -13.12 -2.12
CA SER A 74 3.54 -14.02 -2.90
C SER A 74 2.25 -13.32 -3.33
N GLU A 75 1.66 -13.81 -4.41
CA GLU A 75 0.35 -13.34 -4.90
C GLU A 75 -0.74 -13.45 -3.82
N SER A 76 -0.73 -14.54 -3.05
CA SER A 76 -1.64 -14.74 -1.92
C SER A 76 -1.47 -13.70 -0.81
N THR A 77 -0.24 -13.25 -0.55
CA THR A 77 0.02 -12.16 0.40
C THR A 77 -0.47 -10.81 -0.15
N ALA A 78 -0.22 -10.53 -1.43
CA ALA A 78 -0.72 -9.31 -2.07
C ALA A 78 -2.25 -9.25 -2.07
N SER A 79 -2.93 -10.36 -2.36
CA SER A 79 -4.40 -10.45 -2.27
C SER A 79 -4.93 -10.15 -0.87
N ARG A 80 -4.30 -10.72 0.18
CA ARG A 80 -4.66 -10.44 1.57
C ARG A 80 -4.47 -8.97 1.92
N ILE A 81 -3.37 -8.36 1.49
CA ILE A 81 -3.09 -6.93 1.72
C ILE A 81 -4.16 -6.05 1.07
N VAL A 82 -4.49 -6.30 -0.21
CA VAL A 82 -5.51 -5.51 -0.92
C VAL A 82 -6.85 -5.59 -0.19
N ARG A 83 -7.27 -6.80 0.18
CA ARG A 83 -8.52 -7.01 0.89
C ARG A 83 -8.53 -6.35 2.27
N GLN A 84 -7.41 -6.41 2.99
CA GLN A 84 -7.28 -5.76 4.30
C GLN A 84 -7.35 -4.23 4.19
N VAL A 85 -6.72 -3.65 3.16
CA VAL A 85 -6.81 -2.21 2.88
C VAL A 85 -8.25 -1.82 2.49
N GLU A 86 -8.91 -2.63 1.67
CA GLU A 86 -10.32 -2.45 1.29
C GLU A 86 -11.24 -2.51 2.52
N ASP A 87 -11.11 -3.54 3.36
CA ASP A 87 -11.95 -3.73 4.55
C ASP A 87 -11.74 -2.60 5.58
N THR A 88 -10.53 -2.04 5.69
CA THR A 88 -10.23 -0.94 6.63
C THR A 88 -10.70 0.43 6.13
N LEU A 89 -10.75 0.64 4.81
CA LEU A 89 -11.11 1.93 4.21
C LEU A 89 -12.56 2.01 3.74
N SER A 90 -13.30 0.89 3.77
CA SER A 90 -14.73 0.82 3.47
C SER A 90 -15.63 1.38 4.58
#